data_AF-A0A2X1QL84-F1
#
_entry.id   AF-A0A2X1QL84-F1
#
_cell.length_a   1.000
_cell.length_b   1.000
_cell.length_c   1.000
_cell.angle_alpha   90.00
_cell.angle_beta   90.00
_cell.angle_gamma   90.00
#
_symmetry.space_group_name_H-M   'P 1'
#
loop_
_entity.id
_entity.type
_entity.pdbx_description
1 polymer ?
#
loop_
_entity_poly.entity_id
_entity_poly.type
_entity_poly.pdbx_seq_one_letter_code
_entity_poly.pdbx_strand_id
1 'polypeptide(L)'
;MSQVIDHLGTIAKSGTKEFLTATWSRSSKNSQLIGQFGVGFYSAFIVADKVTVKTRAAGEEVDKAVLWESAGEGEYSVADIEKKSRGTDVILHLREDEKEFLNEWRLREIIGKYSDHIGLPVEMLTKEYDDEAKSAAKNGKKINKSDALWTRSKNDVSDEEYKAFYKHLSHDFVDPVTWAHNKVEGNQAYTSLLYVPAKAPWDLFNREHKHGLKLYVQRVFIMDDAEQFMPNYLRFMRGLIDSNDLPLNVSREIFTG
;
A
#
# COMPACT_ATOMS: atom_id res chain seq x y z
N MET A 1 8.71 -16.86 -10.34
CA MET A 1 8.63 -17.83 -9.21
C MET A 1 9.38 -17.38 -7.96
N SER A 2 10.65 -16.96 -8.05
CA SER A 2 11.48 -16.56 -6.88
C SER A 2 10.83 -15.52 -5.95
N GLN A 3 10.34 -14.40 -6.49
CA GLN A 3 9.70 -13.34 -5.69
C GLN A 3 8.48 -13.83 -4.89
N VAL A 4 7.72 -14.79 -5.42
CA VAL A 4 6.56 -15.37 -4.74
C VAL A 4 7.00 -16.20 -3.55
N ILE A 5 8.02 -17.03 -3.73
CA ILE A 5 8.63 -17.83 -2.65
C ILE A 5 9.25 -16.90 -1.60
N ASP A 6 9.96 -15.87 -2.03
CA ASP A 6 10.64 -14.92 -1.16
C ASP A 6 9.69 -14.05 -0.32
N HIS A 7 8.53 -13.64 -0.84
CA HIS A 7 7.64 -12.70 -0.16
C HIS A 7 6.37 -13.32 0.41
N LEU A 8 5.83 -14.36 -0.20
CA LEU A 8 4.63 -15.07 0.30
C LEU A 8 4.98 -16.36 1.05
N GLY A 9 6.16 -16.93 0.79
CA GLY A 9 6.66 -18.11 1.50
C GLY A 9 7.40 -17.80 2.80
N THR A 10 7.78 -16.53 3.02
CA THR A 10 8.51 -16.09 4.21
C THR A 10 7.71 -15.01 4.95
N ILE A 11 7.27 -15.33 6.17
CA ILE A 11 6.60 -14.36 7.05
C ILE A 11 7.54 -13.19 7.33
N ALA A 12 7.03 -11.96 7.21
CA ALA A 12 7.75 -10.71 7.46
C ALA A 12 8.85 -10.31 6.44
N LYS A 13 8.76 -10.76 5.18
CA LYS A 13 9.63 -10.30 4.08
C LYS A 13 8.84 -9.52 3.02
N SER A 14 9.35 -8.36 2.58
CA SER A 14 8.67 -7.47 1.60
C SER A 14 9.57 -7.09 0.42
N GLY A 15 9.11 -7.38 -0.80
CA GLY A 15 9.84 -7.10 -2.05
C GLY A 15 9.85 -5.66 -2.50
N THR A 16 9.03 -4.82 -1.88
CA THR A 16 8.93 -3.40 -2.21
C THR A 16 10.24 -2.66 -1.95
N LYS A 17 10.98 -3.07 -0.91
CA LYS A 17 12.29 -2.52 -0.54
C LYS A 17 13.40 -2.91 -1.54
N GLU A 18 13.35 -4.15 -2.05
CA GLU A 18 14.30 -4.70 -3.02
C GLU A 18 14.04 -4.13 -4.42
N PHE A 19 12.77 -3.99 -4.82
CA PHE A 19 12.36 -3.36 -6.08
C PHE A 19 12.79 -1.89 -6.14
N LEU A 20 12.64 -1.13 -5.05
CA LEU A 20 13.15 0.25 -4.98
C LEU A 20 14.67 0.29 -5.20
N THR A 21 15.42 -0.65 -4.64
CA THR A 21 16.88 -0.69 -4.79
C THR A 21 17.31 -1.05 -6.23
N ALA A 22 16.58 -1.95 -6.90
CA ALA A 22 16.91 -2.40 -8.26
C ALA A 22 16.51 -1.40 -9.37
N THR A 23 15.37 -0.70 -9.20
CA THR A 23 14.78 0.15 -10.26
C THR A 23 15.48 1.49 -10.41
N TRP A 24 16.27 1.92 -9.43
CA TRP A 24 17.07 3.15 -9.49
C TRP A 24 18.16 3.13 -10.58
N SER A 25 18.51 1.94 -11.08
CA SER A 25 19.47 1.76 -12.18
C SER A 25 18.85 1.87 -13.59
N ARG A 26 17.52 1.89 -13.73
CA ARG A 26 16.83 1.95 -15.03
C ARG A 26 15.64 2.91 -14.99
N SER A 27 15.80 4.05 -15.64
CA SER A 27 14.74 5.03 -15.92
C SER A 27 13.43 4.37 -16.35
N SER A 28 12.40 4.42 -15.50
CA SER A 28 11.01 4.50 -15.95
C SER A 28 10.09 5.07 -14.88
N LYS A 29 9.13 5.87 -15.37
CA LYS A 29 8.15 6.68 -14.67
C LYS A 29 7.06 5.81 -14.01
N ASN A 30 6.48 6.33 -12.92
CA ASN A 30 5.24 5.86 -12.27
C ASN A 30 5.28 4.47 -11.62
N SER A 31 5.87 4.36 -10.42
CA SER A 31 5.58 3.26 -9.50
C SER A 31 5.11 3.79 -8.14
N GLN A 32 3.79 3.89 -7.96
CA GLN A 32 3.18 4.00 -6.62
C GLN A 32 3.17 2.60 -6.01
N LEU A 33 4.01 2.35 -5.01
CA LEU A 33 4.07 1.05 -4.33
C LEU A 33 3.64 1.19 -2.87
N ILE A 34 2.85 0.22 -2.39
CA ILE A 34 2.23 0.18 -1.06
C ILE A 34 2.74 -1.06 -0.31
N GLY A 35 3.18 -0.91 0.95
CA GLY A 35 3.47 -2.03 1.87
C GLY A 35 4.94 -2.41 2.03
N GLN A 36 5.44 -2.51 3.28
CA GLN A 36 6.85 -2.87 3.57
C GLN A 36 7.09 -4.03 4.57
N PHE A 37 6.07 -4.55 5.26
CA PHE A 37 6.30 -5.42 6.44
C PHE A 37 6.00 -6.91 6.25
N GLY A 38 5.44 -7.33 5.11
CA GLY A 38 5.21 -8.75 4.80
C GLY A 38 4.26 -9.51 5.75
N VAL A 39 3.61 -8.83 6.70
CA VAL A 39 2.63 -9.42 7.65
C VAL A 39 1.18 -9.12 7.29
N GLY A 40 0.91 -8.02 6.59
CA GLY A 40 -0.44 -7.62 6.20
C GLY A 40 -1.15 -8.67 5.33
N PHE A 41 -0.39 -9.39 4.50
CA PHE A 41 -0.93 -10.46 3.66
C PHE A 41 -1.55 -11.60 4.50
N TYR A 42 -0.92 -12.02 5.59
CA TYR A 42 -1.40 -13.15 6.39
C TYR A 42 -2.63 -12.82 7.24
N SER A 43 -3.00 -11.54 7.39
CA SER A 43 -4.29 -11.16 7.99
C SER A 43 -5.49 -11.74 7.23
N ALA A 44 -5.29 -12.10 5.95
CA ALA A 44 -6.27 -12.82 5.16
C ALA A 44 -6.75 -14.14 5.80
N PHE A 45 -5.87 -14.87 6.50
CA PHE A 45 -6.20 -16.15 7.14
C PHE A 45 -7.09 -16.02 8.39
N ILE A 46 -7.31 -14.80 8.88
CA ILE A 46 -8.29 -14.52 9.93
C ILE A 46 -9.69 -14.86 9.40
N VAL A 47 -10.00 -14.45 8.17
CA VAL A 47 -11.33 -14.59 7.57
C VAL A 47 -11.43 -15.71 6.52
N ALA A 48 -10.29 -16.24 6.07
CA ALA A 48 -10.20 -17.28 5.06
C ALA A 48 -9.57 -18.57 5.62
N ASP A 49 -10.07 -19.73 5.18
CA ASP A 49 -9.46 -21.04 5.46
C ASP A 49 -8.36 -21.39 4.44
N LYS A 50 -8.41 -20.77 3.26
CA LYS A 50 -7.42 -20.92 2.20
C LYS A 50 -7.27 -19.61 1.44
N VAL A 51 -6.03 -19.29 1.08
CA VAL A 51 -5.68 -18.16 0.23
C VAL A 51 -5.00 -18.68 -1.03
N THR A 52 -5.52 -18.26 -2.19
CA THR A 52 -4.95 -18.57 -3.50
C THR A 52 -4.48 -17.26 -4.15
N VAL A 53 -3.21 -17.19 -4.54
CA VAL A 53 -2.64 -16.04 -5.26
C VAL A 53 -2.22 -16.46 -6.65
N LYS A 54 -2.70 -15.73 -7.66
CA LYS A 54 -2.29 -15.90 -9.07
C LYS A 54 -1.64 -14.62 -9.54
N THR A 55 -0.35 -14.64 -9.84
CA THR A 55 0.37 -13.44 -10.22
C THR A 55 1.17 -13.61 -11.50
N ARG A 56 1.18 -12.56 -12.33
CA ARG A 56 2.10 -12.43 -13.45
C ARG A 56 2.77 -11.07 -13.40
N ALA A 57 4.09 -11.08 -13.33
CA ALA A 57 4.88 -9.86 -13.36
C ALA A 57 4.68 -9.09 -14.68
N ALA A 58 4.89 -7.78 -14.63
CA ALA A 58 4.85 -6.94 -15.81
C ALA A 58 6.04 -7.27 -16.73
N GLY A 59 5.79 -7.41 -18.04
CA GLY A 59 6.82 -7.73 -19.03
C GLY A 59 7.15 -9.22 -19.17
N GLU A 60 6.65 -10.06 -18.27
CA GLU A 60 6.77 -11.52 -18.39
C GLU A 60 5.69 -12.12 -19.30
N GLU A 61 6.05 -13.23 -19.94
CA GLU A 61 5.18 -14.01 -20.82
C GLU A 61 3.99 -14.64 -20.06
N VAL A 62 2.93 -14.97 -20.80
CA VAL A 62 1.67 -15.47 -20.20
C VAL A 62 1.82 -16.79 -19.45
N ASP A 63 2.78 -17.61 -19.81
CA ASP A 63 3.13 -18.92 -19.24
C ASP A 63 4.10 -18.83 -18.05
N LYS A 64 4.61 -17.63 -17.75
CA LYS A 64 5.47 -17.34 -16.59
C LYS A 64 4.69 -16.86 -15.37
N ALA A 65 3.38 -17.06 -15.37
CA ALA A 65 2.56 -16.73 -14.22
C ALA A 65 2.72 -17.80 -13.13
N VAL A 66 2.55 -17.39 -11.87
CA VAL A 66 2.78 -18.22 -10.70
C VAL A 66 1.50 -18.31 -9.89
N LEU A 67 1.17 -19.53 -9.49
CA LEU A 67 0.15 -19.87 -8.52
C LEU A 67 0.83 -20.12 -7.18
N TRP A 68 0.31 -19.52 -6.13
CA TRP A 68 0.65 -19.80 -4.74
C TRP A 68 -0.63 -20.13 -3.97
N GLU A 69 -0.63 -21.19 -3.19
CA GLU A 69 -1.78 -21.57 -2.36
C GLU A 69 -1.33 -21.99 -0.96
N SER A 70 -2.10 -21.61 0.06
CA SER A 70 -1.88 -22.06 1.43
C SER A 70 -3.18 -22.07 2.22
N ALA A 71 -3.27 -23.00 3.17
CA ALA A 71 -4.32 -23.06 4.20
C ALA A 71 -3.94 -22.29 5.49
N GLY A 72 -2.74 -21.68 5.53
CA GLY A 72 -2.27 -20.96 6.73
C GLY A 72 -1.71 -21.85 7.83
N GLU A 73 -1.57 -23.16 7.58
CA GLU A 73 -1.11 -24.17 8.55
C GLU A 73 0.42 -24.39 8.56
N GLY A 74 1.19 -23.47 7.96
CA GLY A 74 2.66 -23.51 7.92
C GLY A 74 3.24 -24.09 6.63
N GLU A 75 2.42 -24.69 5.78
CA GLU A 75 2.81 -25.15 4.44
C GLU A 75 2.11 -24.35 3.33
N TYR A 76 2.74 -24.28 2.17
CA TYR A 76 2.19 -23.68 0.96
C TYR A 76 2.68 -24.42 -0.29
N SER A 77 1.91 -24.34 -1.37
CA SER A 77 2.28 -24.86 -2.67
C SER A 77 2.56 -23.73 -3.65
N VAL A 78 3.46 -23.98 -4.61
CA VAL A 78 3.75 -23.07 -5.72
C VAL A 78 3.79 -23.86 -7.01
N ALA A 79 3.14 -23.33 -8.05
CA ALA A 79 3.15 -23.93 -9.38
C ALA A 79 3.23 -22.85 -10.46
N ASP A 80 3.82 -23.19 -11.60
CA ASP A 80 3.71 -22.37 -12.81
C ASP A 80 2.32 -22.55 -13.44
N ILE A 81 1.73 -21.45 -13.90
CA ILE A 81 0.41 -21.41 -14.54
C ILE A 81 0.43 -20.45 -15.73
N GLU A 82 -0.64 -20.48 -16.53
CA GLU A 82 -0.89 -19.46 -17.52
C GLU A 82 -1.82 -18.36 -16.98
N LYS A 83 -1.46 -17.08 -17.20
CA LYS A 83 -2.31 -15.92 -16.89
C LYS A 83 -2.18 -14.86 -17.99
N LYS A 84 -3.28 -14.63 -18.71
CA LYS A 84 -3.33 -13.63 -19.80
C LYS A 84 -3.25 -12.18 -19.29
N SER A 85 -3.78 -11.89 -18.12
CA SER A 85 -3.76 -10.56 -17.51
C SER A 85 -2.51 -10.33 -16.66
N ARG A 86 -1.94 -9.13 -16.73
CA ARG A 86 -0.86 -8.67 -15.85
C ARG A 86 -1.38 -8.51 -14.41
N GLY A 87 -0.50 -8.65 -13.43
CA GLY A 87 -0.78 -8.29 -12.04
C GLY A 87 -1.13 -9.50 -11.19
N THR A 88 -1.74 -9.24 -10.03
CA THR A 88 -1.97 -10.23 -8.97
C THR A 88 -3.45 -10.34 -8.66
N ASP A 89 -3.97 -11.56 -8.70
CA ASP A 89 -5.30 -11.91 -8.21
C ASP A 89 -5.12 -12.59 -6.84
N VAL A 90 -5.72 -12.03 -5.80
CA VAL A 90 -5.75 -12.63 -4.45
C VAL A 90 -7.18 -13.14 -4.19
N ILE A 91 -7.31 -14.44 -3.98
CA ILE A 91 -8.59 -15.13 -3.84
C ILE A 91 -8.65 -15.68 -2.42
N LEU A 92 -9.66 -15.22 -1.66
CA LEU A 92 -9.94 -15.66 -0.31
C LEU A 92 -11.06 -16.69 -0.34
N HIS A 93 -10.78 -17.90 0.14
CA HIS A 93 -11.80 -18.90 0.41
C HIS A 93 -12.28 -18.65 1.84
N LEU A 94 -13.41 -17.95 1.96
CA LEU A 94 -13.92 -17.49 3.25
C LEU A 94 -14.32 -18.68 4.13
N ARG A 95 -14.07 -18.54 5.44
CA ARG A 95 -14.59 -19.47 6.44
C ARG A 95 -16.12 -19.41 6.45
N GLU A 96 -16.74 -20.49 6.94
CA GLU A 96 -18.21 -20.65 6.90
C GLU A 96 -18.94 -19.59 7.73
N ASP A 97 -18.31 -19.10 8.80
CA ASP A 97 -18.77 -18.04 9.70
C ASP A 97 -18.52 -16.62 9.17
N GLU A 98 -17.66 -16.44 8.17
CA GLU A 98 -17.21 -15.13 7.66
C GLU A 98 -17.96 -14.70 6.39
N LYS A 99 -19.18 -15.22 6.19
CA LYS A 99 -20.04 -14.90 5.03
C LYS A 99 -20.51 -13.46 4.99
N GLU A 100 -20.32 -12.68 6.06
CA GLU A 100 -20.63 -11.24 6.06
C GLU A 100 -19.84 -10.49 4.96
N PHE A 101 -18.64 -10.95 4.61
CA PHE A 101 -17.82 -10.35 3.56
C PHE A 101 -18.30 -10.69 2.14
N LEU A 102 -19.36 -11.50 1.99
CA LEU A 102 -20.05 -11.68 0.71
C LEU A 102 -21.15 -10.63 0.49
N ASN A 103 -21.48 -9.83 1.51
CA ASN A 103 -22.46 -8.76 1.41
C ASN A 103 -21.85 -7.51 0.77
N GLU A 104 -22.46 -7.04 -0.32
CA GLU A 104 -21.95 -5.88 -1.07
C GLU A 104 -21.88 -4.61 -0.22
N TRP A 105 -22.91 -4.34 0.58
CA TRP A 105 -22.99 -3.13 1.40
C TRP A 105 -21.92 -3.14 2.49
N ARG A 106 -21.72 -4.29 3.14
CA ARG A 106 -20.68 -4.49 4.15
C ARG A 106 -19.28 -4.28 3.57
N LEU A 107 -18.99 -4.88 2.41
CA LEU A 107 -17.72 -4.68 1.72
C LEU A 107 -17.51 -3.21 1.33
N ARG A 108 -18.55 -2.55 0.82
CA ARG A 108 -18.49 -1.13 0.45
C ARG A 108 -18.17 -0.24 1.66
N GLU A 109 -18.80 -0.51 2.81
CA GLU A 109 -18.53 0.20 4.07
C GLU A 109 -17.05 0.06 4.49
N ILE A 110 -16.55 -1.17 4.49
CA ILE A 110 -15.15 -1.48 4.84
C ILE A 110 -14.18 -0.80 3.87
N ILE A 111 -14.42 -0.95 2.56
CA ILE A 111 -13.60 -0.34 1.52
C ILE A 111 -13.59 1.18 1.68
N GLY A 112 -14.73 1.84 1.84
CA GLY A 112 -14.80 3.29 2.05
C GLY A 112 -13.98 3.73 3.25
N LYS A 113 -14.14 3.05 4.39
CA LYS A 113 -13.41 3.37 5.63
C LYS A 113 -11.89 3.31 5.48
N TYR A 114 -11.36 2.33 4.74
CA TYR A 114 -9.91 2.08 4.69
C TYR A 114 -9.24 2.49 3.38
N SER A 115 -9.98 2.84 2.33
CA SER A 115 -9.39 3.15 1.01
C SER A 115 -9.69 4.55 0.49
N ASP A 116 -10.54 5.33 1.15
CA ASP A 116 -10.86 6.71 0.74
C ASP A 116 -9.63 7.63 0.72
N HIS A 117 -8.63 7.32 1.54
CA HIS A 117 -7.37 8.07 1.63
C HIS A 117 -6.26 7.52 0.72
N ILE A 118 -6.54 6.48 -0.07
CA ILE A 118 -5.59 5.84 -0.99
C ILE A 118 -5.76 6.45 -2.39
N GLY A 119 -4.68 6.97 -2.97
CA GLY A 119 -4.70 7.63 -4.29
C GLY A 119 -4.92 6.70 -5.49
N LEU A 120 -4.97 5.38 -5.29
CA LEU A 120 -5.29 4.41 -6.34
C LEU A 120 -6.81 4.19 -6.42
N PRO A 121 -7.41 4.12 -7.63
CA PRO A 121 -8.79 3.73 -7.80
C PRO A 121 -9.04 2.30 -7.26
N VAL A 122 -10.00 2.19 -6.35
CA VAL A 122 -10.50 0.90 -5.87
C VAL A 122 -11.86 0.66 -6.50
N GLU A 123 -11.95 -0.37 -7.33
CA GLU A 123 -13.17 -0.74 -8.04
C GLU A 123 -13.79 -1.99 -7.41
N MET A 124 -15.12 -2.02 -7.36
CA MET A 124 -15.89 -3.17 -6.92
C MET A 124 -16.80 -3.63 -8.05
N LEU A 125 -16.84 -4.95 -8.29
CA LEU A 125 -17.75 -5.54 -9.26
C LEU A 125 -19.17 -5.47 -8.71
N THR A 126 -20.03 -4.69 -9.35
CA THR A 126 -21.45 -4.60 -9.01
C THR A 126 -22.28 -5.35 -10.04
N LYS A 127 -23.38 -5.97 -9.58
CA LYS A 127 -24.40 -6.51 -10.50
C LYS A 127 -25.35 -5.39 -10.83
N GLU A 128 -25.18 -4.76 -11.98
CA GLU A 128 -26.21 -3.87 -12.51
C GLU A 128 -27.24 -4.74 -13.24
N TYR A 129 -28.51 -4.60 -12.84
CA TYR A 129 -29.63 -5.16 -13.58
C TYR A 129 -29.93 -4.20 -14.72
N ASP A 130 -29.66 -4.65 -15.94
CA ASP A 130 -30.08 -4.00 -17.17
C ASP A 130 -31.41 -4.66 -17.59
N ASP A 131 -32.48 -3.88 -17.66
CA ASP A 131 -33.82 -4.38 -18.02
C ASP A 131 -33.88 -4.87 -19.48
N GLU A 132 -32.93 -4.48 -20.33
CA GLU A 132 -32.86 -4.90 -21.74
C GLU A 132 -31.93 -6.10 -21.96
N ALA A 133 -30.86 -6.24 -21.17
CA ALA A 133 -29.96 -7.36 -21.25
C ALA A 133 -30.34 -8.44 -20.21
N LYS A 134 -30.85 -9.59 -20.68
CA LYS A 134 -31.19 -10.79 -19.85
C LYS A 134 -30.01 -11.40 -19.05
N SER A 135 -28.95 -10.65 -18.78
CA SER A 135 -27.82 -11.05 -17.96
C SER A 135 -27.24 -9.84 -17.21
N ALA A 136 -27.02 -9.98 -15.90
CA ALA A 136 -26.32 -8.97 -15.11
C ALA A 136 -24.87 -8.80 -15.62
N ALA A 137 -24.57 -7.64 -16.21
CA ALA A 137 -23.20 -7.26 -16.50
C ALA A 137 -22.47 -6.96 -15.17
N LYS A 138 -21.31 -7.59 -14.96
CA LYS A 138 -20.42 -7.27 -13.84
C LYS A 138 -19.50 -6.14 -14.26
N ASN A 139 -19.89 -4.91 -13.99
CA ASN A 139 -19.07 -3.74 -14.26
C ASN A 139 -18.32 -3.33 -12.99
N GLY A 140 -17.06 -2.92 -13.15
CA GLY A 140 -16.26 -2.35 -12.07
C GLY A 140 -16.70 -0.92 -11.80
N LYS A 141 -17.16 -0.64 -10.57
CA LYS A 141 -17.49 0.72 -10.14
C LYS A 141 -16.45 1.19 -9.13
N LYS A 142 -15.85 2.35 -9.38
CA LYS A 142 -14.96 3.02 -8.42
C LYS A 142 -15.73 3.33 -7.12
N ILE A 143 -15.18 2.92 -5.99
CA ILE A 143 -15.81 3.04 -4.65
C ILE A 143 -15.13 4.09 -3.80
N ASN A 144 -13.80 4.19 -3.86
CA ASN A 144 -13.06 5.15 -3.06
C ASN A 144 -13.03 6.53 -3.73
N LYS A 145 -12.77 7.59 -2.96
CA LYS A 145 -12.61 8.94 -3.50
C LYS A 145 -11.36 9.08 -4.39
N SER A 146 -10.30 8.33 -4.08
CA SER A 146 -8.96 8.36 -4.70
C SER A 146 -8.20 9.69 -4.56
N ASP A 147 -8.61 10.55 -3.63
CA ASP A 147 -7.86 11.77 -3.33
C ASP A 147 -6.86 11.46 -2.22
N ALA A 148 -5.59 11.79 -2.47
CA ALA A 148 -4.54 11.67 -1.47
C ALA A 148 -4.89 12.53 -0.25
N LEU A 149 -4.95 11.93 0.95
CA LEU A 149 -5.46 12.60 2.15
C LEU A 149 -4.73 13.91 2.47
N TRP A 150 -3.40 13.94 2.28
CA TRP A 150 -2.60 15.14 2.53
C TRP A 150 -2.90 16.28 1.54
N THR A 151 -3.63 16.05 0.45
CA THR A 151 -4.01 17.11 -0.50
C THR A 151 -5.31 17.83 -0.12
N ARG A 152 -6.06 17.28 0.84
CA ARG A 152 -7.32 17.86 1.33
C ARG A 152 -7.07 18.97 2.36
N SER A 153 -8.01 19.91 2.48
CA SER A 153 -7.96 20.93 3.53
C SER A 153 -8.01 20.27 4.92
N LYS A 154 -7.26 20.79 5.89
CA LYS A 154 -7.24 20.24 7.26
C LYS A 154 -8.63 20.18 7.89
N ASN A 155 -9.51 21.12 7.53
CA ASN A 155 -10.89 21.22 8.04
C ASN A 155 -11.81 20.14 7.47
N ASP A 156 -11.44 19.53 6.35
CA ASP A 156 -12.23 18.52 5.66
C ASP A 156 -11.80 17.09 6.00
N VAL A 157 -10.77 16.92 6.85
CA VAL A 157 -10.21 15.61 7.21
C VAL A 157 -10.50 15.34 8.68
N SER A 158 -11.22 14.24 8.96
CA SER A 158 -11.53 13.86 10.35
C SER A 158 -10.33 13.20 11.05
N ASP A 159 -10.37 13.18 12.38
CA ASP A 159 -9.38 12.48 13.19
C ASP A 159 -9.29 10.99 12.85
N GLU A 160 -10.42 10.33 12.58
CA GLU A 160 -10.47 8.93 12.16
C GLU A 160 -9.75 8.71 10.83
N GLU A 161 -9.88 9.64 9.88
CA GLU A 161 -9.17 9.58 8.59
C GLU A 161 -7.66 9.76 8.79
N TYR A 162 -7.23 10.70 9.63
CA TYR A 162 -5.81 10.85 9.97
C TYR A 162 -5.23 9.60 10.63
N LYS A 163 -5.96 8.98 11.56
CA LYS A 163 -5.54 7.76 12.25
C LYS A 163 -5.49 6.57 11.31
N ALA A 164 -6.50 6.40 10.45
CA ALA A 164 -6.52 5.33 9.45
C ALA A 164 -5.35 5.46 8.46
N PHE A 165 -5.07 6.69 8.01
CA PHE A 165 -3.94 6.96 7.14
C PHE A 165 -2.60 6.70 7.83
N TYR A 166 -2.44 7.06 9.11
CA TYR A 166 -1.24 6.71 9.87
C TYR A 166 -0.99 5.20 9.87
N LYS A 167 -2.01 4.38 10.16
CA LYS A 167 -1.89 2.92 10.20
C LYS A 167 -1.52 2.36 8.84
N HIS A 168 -2.13 2.89 7.78
CA HIS A 168 -1.77 2.54 6.42
C HIS A 168 -0.31 2.89 6.08
N LEU A 169 0.12 4.10 6.46
CA LEU A 169 1.42 4.67 6.14
C LEU A 169 2.57 3.99 6.90
N SER A 170 2.38 3.81 8.20
CA SER A 170 3.40 3.32 9.14
C SER A 170 3.39 1.81 9.31
N HIS A 171 2.32 1.14 8.87
CA HIS A 171 2.04 -0.27 9.13
C HIS A 171 1.93 -0.63 10.62
N ASP A 172 1.66 0.37 11.46
CA ASP A 172 1.28 0.20 12.85
C ASP A 172 -0.23 -0.08 12.96
N PHE A 173 -0.64 -0.79 14.01
CA PHE A 173 -2.04 -1.06 14.33
C PHE A 173 -2.58 -0.13 15.43
N VAL A 174 -1.68 0.55 16.15
CA VAL A 174 -2.00 1.50 17.22
C VAL A 174 -2.26 2.88 16.61
N ASP A 175 -3.14 3.67 17.24
CA ASP A 175 -3.33 5.07 16.86
C ASP A 175 -2.06 5.90 17.14
N PRO A 176 -1.76 6.94 16.35
CA PRO A 176 -0.69 7.89 16.67
C PRO A 176 -1.08 8.74 17.90
N VAL A 177 -0.08 9.29 18.60
CA VAL A 177 -0.30 10.26 19.69
C VAL A 177 -0.90 11.55 19.14
N THR A 178 -0.31 12.04 18.05
CA THR A 178 -0.69 13.30 17.41
C THR A 178 -0.12 13.37 16.00
N TRP A 179 -0.55 14.38 15.25
CA TRP A 179 -0.09 14.65 13.89
C TRP A 179 0.04 16.14 13.62
N ALA A 180 0.86 16.47 12.63
CA ALA A 180 1.01 17.80 12.07
C ALA A 180 0.84 17.70 10.55
N HIS A 181 -0.31 18.17 10.06
CA HIS A 181 -0.57 18.34 8.64
C HIS A 181 -0.29 19.80 8.30
N ASN A 182 0.62 20.11 7.37
CA ASN A 182 0.96 21.48 7.00
C ASN A 182 1.12 21.62 5.48
N LYS A 183 0.58 22.70 4.93
CA LYS A 183 0.83 23.13 3.56
C LYS A 183 1.65 24.40 3.62
N VAL A 184 2.79 24.41 2.94
CA VAL A 184 3.72 25.53 2.87
C VAL A 184 3.77 26.01 1.43
N GLU A 185 3.59 27.32 1.27
CA GLU A 185 3.65 28.02 -0.02
C GLU A 185 4.76 29.08 0.08
N GLY A 186 5.51 29.32 -0.98
CA GLY A 186 6.64 30.25 -0.98
C GLY A 186 7.78 29.79 -1.89
N ASN A 187 9.02 30.09 -1.52
CA ASN A 187 10.21 29.68 -2.27
C ASN A 187 10.37 28.15 -2.37
N GLN A 188 9.81 27.41 -1.42
CA GLN A 188 9.65 25.96 -1.47
C GLN A 188 8.19 25.61 -1.12
N ALA A 189 7.44 25.15 -2.11
CA ALA A 189 6.08 24.70 -2.01
C ALA A 189 6.04 23.20 -1.74
N TYR A 190 5.53 22.83 -0.56
CA TYR A 190 5.36 21.44 -0.17
C TYR A 190 4.21 21.25 0.81
N THR A 191 3.72 20.02 0.87
CA THR A 191 2.80 19.56 1.91
C THR A 191 3.52 18.55 2.77
N SER A 192 3.38 18.64 4.08
CA SER A 192 3.92 17.67 5.04
C SER A 192 2.80 17.13 5.90
N LEU A 193 2.82 15.83 6.14
CA LEU A 193 1.93 15.16 7.07
C LEU A 193 2.77 14.25 7.95
N LEU A 194 2.99 14.68 9.19
CA LEU A 194 3.88 14.06 10.15
C LEU A 194 3.08 13.51 11.32
N TYR A 195 3.52 12.40 11.88
CA TYR A 195 2.89 11.66 12.96
C TYR A 195 3.91 11.31 14.04
N VAL A 196 3.43 11.32 15.29
CA VAL A 196 4.15 10.79 16.45
C VAL A 196 3.55 9.42 16.82
N PRO A 197 4.31 8.32 16.68
CA PRO A 197 3.85 7.00 17.11
C PRO A 197 3.55 6.94 18.62
N ALA A 198 2.51 6.21 19.03
CA ALA A 198 2.21 5.97 20.44
C ALA A 198 3.17 5.00 21.13
N LYS A 199 3.83 4.14 20.35
CA LYS A 199 4.86 3.23 20.83
C LYS A 199 6.14 3.46 20.04
N ALA A 200 7.26 3.42 20.73
CA ALA A 200 8.56 3.42 20.07
C ALA A 200 8.66 2.19 19.14
N PRO A 201 9.11 2.37 17.89
CA PRO A 201 9.46 1.26 17.01
C PRO A 201 10.48 0.34 17.69
N TRP A 202 10.35 -0.98 17.52
CA TRP A 202 11.23 -1.96 18.15
C TRP A 202 12.70 -1.80 17.70
N ASP A 203 12.89 -1.31 16.49
CA ASP A 203 14.17 -1.06 15.83
C ASP A 203 14.75 0.32 16.11
N LEU A 204 14.12 1.14 16.97
CA LEU A 204 14.47 2.54 17.18
C LEU A 204 15.93 2.74 17.57
N PHE A 205 16.56 1.79 18.26
CA PHE A 205 17.97 1.88 18.69
C PHE A 205 18.95 1.18 17.77
N ASN A 206 18.49 0.53 16.71
CA ASN A 206 19.34 -0.11 15.73
C ASN A 206 19.93 0.95 14.77
N ARG A 207 21.27 1.08 14.77
CA ARG A 207 21.99 2.07 13.96
C ARG A 207 21.89 1.83 12.45
N GLU A 208 21.66 0.58 12.04
CA GLU A 208 21.60 0.21 10.62
C GLU A 208 20.16 0.22 10.08
N HIS A 209 19.17 0.55 10.92
CA HIS A 209 17.78 0.54 10.50
C HIS A 209 17.41 1.79 9.71
N LYS A 210 16.79 1.56 8.54
CA LYS A 210 16.28 2.63 7.69
C LYS A 210 15.12 3.34 8.41
N HIS A 211 15.13 4.67 8.38
CA HIS A 211 14.08 5.48 8.99
C HIS A 211 13.77 6.68 8.10
N GLY A 212 12.86 7.56 8.50
CA GLY A 212 12.55 8.77 7.77
C GLY A 212 11.15 8.77 7.15
N LEU A 213 10.94 9.72 6.24
CA LEU A 213 9.62 10.03 5.71
C LEU A 213 9.45 9.45 4.31
N LYS A 214 8.19 9.22 3.92
CA LYS A 214 7.87 8.95 2.52
C LYS A 214 7.99 10.24 1.72
N LEU A 215 8.77 10.23 0.65
CA LEU A 215 8.90 11.37 -0.25
C LEU A 215 7.97 11.19 -1.45
N TYR A 216 7.14 12.19 -1.67
CA TYR A 216 6.35 12.39 -2.87
C TYR A 216 6.82 13.66 -3.58
N VAL A 217 6.74 13.64 -4.90
CA VAL A 217 6.95 14.80 -5.75
C VAL A 217 5.77 14.91 -6.69
N GLN A 218 5.05 16.03 -6.64
CA GLN A 218 3.84 16.25 -7.44
C GLN A 218 2.84 15.10 -7.28
N ARG A 219 2.63 14.61 -6.04
CA ARG A 219 1.78 13.46 -5.68
C ARG A 219 2.27 12.11 -6.23
N VAL A 220 3.44 12.08 -6.87
CA VAL A 220 4.09 10.85 -7.33
C VAL A 220 5.00 10.35 -6.22
N PHE A 221 4.80 9.11 -5.77
CA PHE A 221 5.70 8.49 -4.80
C PHE A 221 7.10 8.34 -5.40
N ILE A 222 8.12 8.78 -4.67
CA ILE A 222 9.52 8.72 -5.09
C ILE A 222 10.28 7.68 -4.30
N MET A 223 10.25 7.77 -2.97
CA MET A 223 10.98 6.83 -2.11
C MET A 223 10.42 6.74 -0.69
N ASP A 224 10.67 5.60 -0.07
CA ASP A 224 10.53 5.40 1.37
C ASP A 224 11.83 5.75 2.11
N ASP A 225 11.71 5.98 3.42
CA ASP A 225 12.83 6.16 4.35
C ASP A 225 13.79 7.29 3.92
N ALA A 226 13.23 8.46 3.60
CA ALA A 226 14.03 9.66 3.34
C ALA A 226 14.48 10.27 4.68
N GLU A 227 15.62 9.80 5.17
CA GLU A 227 16.24 10.22 6.43
C GLU A 227 16.64 11.70 6.42
N GLN A 228 16.93 12.27 5.26
CA GLN A 228 17.47 13.64 5.12
C GLN A 228 16.50 14.73 5.59
N PHE A 229 15.20 14.43 5.65
CA PHE A 229 14.18 15.38 6.12
C PHE A 229 13.97 15.33 7.64
N MET A 230 14.63 14.42 8.34
CA MET A 230 14.47 14.24 9.79
C MET A 230 15.84 14.18 10.47
N PRO A 231 16.12 15.07 11.44
CA PRO A 231 17.32 14.92 12.22
C PRO A 231 17.27 13.61 13.03
N ASN A 232 18.42 12.99 13.27
CA ASN A 232 18.51 11.67 13.92
C ASN A 232 17.74 11.58 15.26
N TYR A 233 17.65 12.67 16.02
CA TYR A 233 16.90 12.69 17.29
C TYR A 233 15.37 12.62 17.11
N LEU A 234 14.86 12.82 15.88
CA LEU A 234 13.46 12.67 15.48
C LEU A 234 13.21 11.44 14.59
N ARG A 235 14.13 10.48 14.52
CA ARG A 235 14.00 9.27 13.67
C ARG A 235 12.77 8.40 13.96
N PHE A 236 12.10 8.61 15.09
CA PHE A 236 10.83 7.95 15.43
C PHE A 236 9.63 8.52 14.65
N MET A 237 9.74 9.72 14.10
CA MET A 237 8.67 10.34 13.33
C MET A 237 8.30 9.46 12.15
N ARG A 238 7.00 9.43 11.85
CA ARG A 238 6.43 8.78 10.66
C ARG A 238 5.66 9.81 9.87
N GLY A 239 5.56 9.67 8.56
CA GLY A 239 4.89 10.68 7.77
C GLY A 239 5.34 10.69 6.32
N LEU A 240 4.92 11.74 5.63
CA LEU A 240 5.31 12.03 4.27
C LEU A 240 5.55 13.51 4.05
N ILE A 241 6.31 13.80 3.00
CA ILE A 241 6.45 15.13 2.40
C ILE A 241 6.12 14.99 0.91
N ASP A 242 5.24 15.85 0.42
CA ASP A 242 4.90 15.99 -1.01
C ASP A 242 5.37 17.36 -1.50
N SER A 243 6.46 17.37 -2.26
CA SER A 243 7.06 18.58 -2.80
C SER A 243 6.58 18.85 -4.22
N ASN A 244 6.25 20.11 -4.52
CA ASN A 244 5.92 20.52 -5.88
C ASN A 244 7.15 20.99 -6.68
N ASP A 245 8.23 21.33 -5.97
CA ASP A 245 9.39 22.03 -6.54
C ASP A 245 10.60 21.14 -6.75
N LEU A 246 10.60 19.93 -6.17
CA LEU A 246 11.64 18.95 -6.43
C LEU A 246 11.45 18.36 -7.84
N PRO A 247 12.53 18.13 -8.61
CA PRO A 247 12.38 17.48 -9.90
C PRO A 247 12.08 15.98 -9.73
N LEU A 248 11.32 15.40 -10.66
CA LEU A 248 10.87 14.00 -10.56
C LEU A 248 12.02 12.97 -10.61
N ASN A 249 13.20 13.36 -11.08
CA ASN A 249 14.40 12.51 -11.16
C ASN A 249 15.30 12.60 -9.92
N VAL A 250 14.79 13.10 -8.79
CA VAL A 250 15.55 13.23 -7.55
C VAL A 250 16.00 11.85 -7.04
N SER A 251 17.31 11.65 -6.99
CA SER A 251 17.95 10.50 -6.34
C SER A 251 18.37 10.85 -4.90
N ARG A 252 18.63 9.82 -4.08
CA ARG A 252 19.20 9.93 -2.71
C ARG A 252 20.47 10.80 -2.65
N GLU A 253 21.21 10.94 -3.74
CA GLU A 253 22.48 11.68 -3.79
C GLU A 253 22.30 13.20 -3.76
N ILE A 254 21.13 13.72 -4.15
CA ILE A 254 20.88 15.17 -4.21
C ILE A 254 20.73 15.77 -2.81
N PHE A 255 20.34 14.97 -1.82
CA PHE A 255 20.10 15.45 -0.45
C PHE A 255 21.31 15.30 0.49
N THR A 256 22.44 14.80 0.00
CA THR A 256 23.68 14.64 0.77
C THR A 256 24.71 15.76 0.53
N GLY A 257 24.38 16.74 -0.32
CA GLY A 257 25.22 17.89 -0.65
C GLY A 257 24.87 19.14 0.15
#